data_AF-A0A0A9WBZ7-F1
#
_entry.id   AF-A0A0A9WBZ7-F1
#
_cell.length_a   1.000
_cell.length_b   1.000
_cell.length_c   1.000
_cell.angle_alpha   90.00
_cell.angle_beta   90.00
_cell.angle_gamma   90.00
#
_symmetry.space_group_name_H-M   'P 1'
#
loop_
_entity.id
_entity.type
_entity.pdbx_description
1 polymer ?
#
loop_
_entity_poly.entity_id
_entity_poly.type
_entity_poly.pdbx_seq_one_letter_code
_entity_poly.pdbx_strand_id
1 'polypeptide(L)'
;GKKVEVAIYGEPGAYVGLSGIDKAFYTMQAGNELTYSKVLQKMATFDEQTNGTYAQIWQSHEGDPDELVYFPSSTYGIDANRTFEYAGLVVFSDIEVTRRPEFCNRTQGLGECLDGRCYRIEKKCDGHLDCEDGTDEAGCPQYNYTELAHFRKFRFSRTQRHYENVWLWRDINIGPHGRYIFEIDVPARPVHWIISAFGMSPGRGFGMLQRPIDYIAVLPFYINVEMPTVCHQGEQIGVRVTVFNYMTNYLEAVVVLGGSPDYKFVHVEMNGIVRSYNPRTTFGEHQFFIFIKAQDAATVYLPIVPTRLGDIQVKIMASSLIGKDTVTRNLHVVADGLPQYRHQSVLLDLSNRAYVFQYMHVNVTDTPIIPYDEARYYVFGSNKAYVSIVGDVVGPIFPTMPVNATSLMGLPMDCAEQTMFSFAANMYTTLYMRLINQRNRTQEKQAFYHMNIGYQKALSFMNDDGSFSLFRSDWNHSAPSVWLTAYCARVFQEATFYEWENFIYIDPQIIARAVQWVLRHQSPYGAFYEVTWLPDRKMNSTVDWPANEIRIRQQWRFDEDIKSEISLSPLMS
;
A
#
# COMPACT_ATOMS: atom_id res chain seq x y z
N GLY A 1 -11.55 17.24 19.68
CA GLY A 1 -12.42 16.38 20.53
C GLY A 1 -12.37 14.95 20.04
N LYS A 2 -13.00 13.99 20.74
CA LYS A 2 -13.07 12.58 20.27
C LYS A 2 -13.95 12.40 19.03
N LYS A 3 -15.03 13.19 18.96
CA LYS A 3 -15.97 13.27 17.84
C LYS A 3 -16.01 14.68 17.27
N VAL A 4 -16.27 14.77 15.97
CA VAL A 4 -16.52 16.01 15.25
C VAL A 4 -17.81 15.87 14.47
N GLU A 5 -18.62 16.92 14.51
CA GLU A 5 -19.80 17.07 13.69
C GLU A 5 -19.40 17.66 12.33
N VAL A 6 -19.75 16.96 11.25
CA VAL A 6 -19.53 17.42 9.88
C VAL A 6 -20.88 17.81 9.30
N ALA A 7 -21.04 19.10 9.03
CA ALA A 7 -22.23 19.65 8.40
C ALA A 7 -21.93 20.01 6.93
N ILE A 8 -22.71 19.42 6.03
CA ILE A 8 -22.60 19.64 4.58
C ILE A 8 -23.85 20.38 4.14
N TYR A 9 -23.65 21.42 3.34
CA TYR A 9 -24.71 22.23 2.75
C TYR A 9 -24.58 22.21 1.25
N GLY A 10 -25.69 22.01 0.55
CA GLY A 10 -25.70 21.95 -0.90
C GLY A 10 -27.09 21.78 -1.47
N GLU A 11 -27.17 21.58 -2.78
CA GLU A 11 -28.44 21.41 -3.47
C GLU A 11 -29.09 20.06 -3.11
N PRO A 12 -30.42 20.01 -2.92
CA PRO A 12 -31.14 18.76 -2.77
C PRO A 12 -30.83 17.77 -3.89
N GLY A 13 -30.47 16.53 -3.52
CA GLY A 13 -30.11 15.49 -4.49
C GLY A 13 -28.69 15.58 -5.04
N ALA A 14 -27.86 16.53 -4.58
CA ALA A 14 -26.46 16.58 -4.97
C ALA A 14 -25.65 15.44 -4.30
N TYR A 15 -24.74 14.85 -5.07
CA TYR A 15 -23.72 13.94 -4.59
C TYR A 15 -22.55 14.76 -4.01
N VAL A 16 -21.99 14.36 -2.88
CA VAL A 16 -20.80 14.97 -2.27
C VAL A 16 -19.82 13.88 -1.87
N GLY A 17 -18.59 13.98 -2.38
CA GLY A 17 -17.46 13.19 -1.95
C GLY A 17 -16.59 13.97 -0.98
N LEU A 18 -16.27 13.36 0.16
CA LEU A 18 -15.41 13.92 1.20
C LEU A 18 -14.08 13.15 1.26
N SER A 19 -13.01 13.87 1.57
CA SER A 19 -11.69 13.29 1.82
C SER A 19 -10.92 14.12 2.85
N GLY A 20 -10.38 13.46 3.87
CA GLY A 20 -9.51 14.02 4.89
C GLY A 20 -8.13 13.38 4.83
N ILE A 21 -7.09 14.18 4.62
CA ILE A 21 -5.71 13.72 4.47
C ILE A 21 -4.82 14.48 5.45
N ASP A 22 -3.78 13.85 5.99
CA ASP A 22 -2.77 14.54 6.80
C ASP A 22 -2.15 15.70 6.00
N LYS A 23 -2.00 16.88 6.60
CA LYS A 23 -1.37 18.07 5.99
C LYS A 23 0.03 17.77 5.46
N ALA A 24 0.80 16.93 6.16
CA ALA A 24 2.11 16.52 5.69
C ALA A 24 2.03 15.72 4.39
N PHE A 25 1.00 14.87 4.22
CA PHE A 25 0.81 14.15 2.96
C PHE A 25 0.21 15.03 1.88
N TYR A 26 -0.73 15.89 2.25
CA TYR A 26 -1.36 16.86 1.35
C TYR A 26 -0.29 17.72 0.66
N THR A 27 0.58 18.37 1.44
CA THR A 27 1.71 19.15 0.89
C THR A 27 2.74 18.31 0.10
N MET A 28 2.84 17.01 0.38
CA MET A 28 3.75 16.09 -0.32
C MET A 28 3.17 15.50 -1.61
N GLN A 29 1.86 15.62 -1.88
CA GLN A 29 1.17 14.89 -2.95
C GLN A 29 1.55 15.29 -4.38
N ALA A 30 2.55 16.15 -4.54
CA ALA A 30 3.25 16.31 -5.79
C ALA A 30 2.29 16.70 -6.95
N GLY A 31 1.23 17.46 -6.62
CA GLY A 31 0.21 17.89 -7.58
C GLY A 31 -0.72 16.79 -8.09
N ASN A 32 -0.76 15.60 -7.49
CA ASN A 32 -1.73 14.53 -7.80
C ASN A 32 -3.10 14.75 -7.14
N GLU A 33 -3.17 15.68 -6.22
CA GLU A 33 -4.39 16.15 -5.58
C GLU A 33 -5.34 16.83 -6.57
N LEU A 34 -6.63 16.74 -6.24
CA LEU A 34 -7.68 17.51 -6.90
C LEU A 34 -7.72 18.88 -6.23
N THR A 35 -7.21 19.92 -6.89
CA THR A 35 -7.29 21.31 -6.42
C THR A 35 -8.29 22.10 -7.25
N TYR A 36 -8.89 23.12 -6.66
CA TYR A 36 -9.87 23.98 -7.35
C TYR A 36 -9.27 24.62 -8.61
N SER A 37 -8.03 25.14 -8.52
CA SER A 37 -7.28 25.72 -9.64
C SER A 37 -7.05 24.73 -10.77
N LYS A 38 -6.63 23.51 -10.47
CA LYS A 38 -6.36 22.47 -11.47
C LYS A 38 -7.64 22.02 -12.17
N VAL A 39 -8.75 21.91 -11.42
CA VAL A 39 -10.06 21.62 -12.03
C VAL A 39 -10.47 22.76 -12.96
N LEU A 40 -10.38 24.01 -12.53
CA LEU A 40 -10.71 25.15 -13.38
C LEU A 40 -9.83 25.22 -14.63
N GLN A 41 -8.53 25.00 -14.49
CA GLN A 41 -7.60 24.98 -15.61
C GLN A 41 -7.97 23.88 -16.61
N LYS A 42 -8.31 22.68 -16.13
CA LYS A 42 -8.78 21.59 -17.01
C LYS A 42 -10.14 21.86 -17.61
N MET A 43 -11.05 22.50 -16.88
CA MET A 43 -12.34 22.91 -17.41
C MET A 43 -12.18 23.98 -18.50
N ALA A 44 -11.25 24.91 -18.33
CA ALA A 44 -10.93 25.91 -19.35
C ALA A 44 -10.37 25.28 -20.63
N THR A 45 -9.67 24.14 -20.55
CA THR A 45 -9.18 23.43 -21.75
C THR A 45 -10.27 22.74 -22.58
N PHE A 46 -11.51 22.64 -22.07
CA PHE A 46 -12.64 22.17 -22.89
C PHE A 46 -13.23 23.26 -23.79
N ASP A 47 -12.89 24.52 -23.57
CA ASP A 47 -13.21 25.60 -24.52
C ASP A 47 -12.27 25.51 -25.74
N GLU A 48 -12.73 25.97 -26.91
CA GLU A 48 -11.91 25.93 -28.12
C GLU A 48 -10.62 26.76 -27.96
N GLN A 49 -9.54 26.31 -28.61
CA GLN A 49 -8.14 26.71 -28.39
C GLN A 49 -7.85 28.23 -28.45
N THR A 50 -8.81 29.04 -28.88
CA THR A 50 -8.66 30.47 -29.11
C THR A 50 -8.99 31.32 -27.87
N ASN A 51 -9.70 30.80 -26.88
CA ASN A 51 -10.12 31.52 -25.66
C ASN A 51 -9.24 31.25 -24.43
N GLY A 52 -7.95 31.55 -24.53
CA GLY A 52 -7.13 31.64 -23.32
C GLY A 52 -7.38 32.96 -22.59
N THR A 53 -8.27 33.00 -21.60
CA THR A 53 -8.20 34.08 -20.60
C THR A 53 -6.79 34.06 -20.01
N TYR A 54 -6.09 35.20 -20.03
CA TYR A 54 -4.74 35.23 -19.47
C TYR A 54 -4.82 34.82 -18.01
N ALA A 55 -4.15 33.74 -17.67
CA ALA A 55 -4.19 33.17 -16.34
C ALA A 55 -2.78 33.07 -15.79
N GLN A 56 -2.61 33.49 -14.55
CA GLN A 56 -1.37 33.30 -13.81
C GLN A 56 -1.59 32.29 -12.71
N ILE A 57 -0.71 31.30 -12.65
CA ILE A 57 -0.70 30.29 -11.60
C ILE A 57 0.35 30.70 -10.57
N TRP A 58 -0.10 30.91 -9.34
CA TRP A 58 0.77 31.12 -8.19
C TRP A 58 1.05 29.76 -7.55
N GLN A 59 2.34 29.41 -7.48
CA GLN A 59 2.81 28.19 -6.86
C GLN A 59 3.39 28.51 -5.48
N SER A 60 2.94 27.79 -4.45
CA SER A 60 3.49 27.93 -3.10
C SER A 60 4.76 27.08 -2.94
N HIS A 61 5.78 27.65 -2.30
CA HIS A 61 6.96 26.89 -1.87
C HIS A 61 6.62 25.91 -0.73
N GLU A 62 5.63 26.25 0.09
CA GLU A 62 5.23 25.48 1.28
C GLU A 62 4.37 24.26 0.92
N GLY A 63 4.00 24.11 -0.36
CA GLY A 63 3.18 23.00 -0.85
C GLY A 63 1.67 23.22 -0.71
N ASP A 64 1.24 24.47 -0.52
CA ASP A 64 -0.18 24.85 -0.60
C ASP A 64 -0.74 24.67 -2.01
N PRO A 65 -2.06 24.51 -2.17
CA PRO A 65 -2.67 24.36 -3.48
C PRO A 65 -2.38 25.56 -4.37
N ASP A 66 -2.08 25.29 -5.64
CA ASP A 66 -1.84 26.33 -6.65
C ASP A 66 -3.05 27.29 -6.71
N GLU A 67 -2.82 28.60 -6.77
CA GLU A 67 -3.87 29.60 -6.94
C GLU A 67 -3.91 30.08 -8.41
N LEU A 68 -5.09 30.07 -9.01
CA LEU A 68 -5.30 30.50 -10.39
C LEU A 68 -6.00 31.85 -10.40
N VAL A 69 -5.36 32.86 -10.99
CA VAL A 69 -5.93 34.20 -11.16
C VAL A 69 -6.08 34.48 -12.64
N TYR A 70 -7.29 34.83 -13.07
CA TYR A 70 -7.58 35.27 -14.42
C TYR A 70 -7.48 36.78 -14.51
N PHE A 71 -6.84 37.27 -15.57
CA PHE A 71 -6.78 38.67 -15.93
C PHE A 71 -7.71 38.95 -17.11
N PRO A 72 -8.63 39.93 -16.99
CA PRO A 72 -9.42 40.35 -18.12
C PRO A 72 -8.51 41.04 -19.14
N SER A 73 -8.57 40.58 -20.39
CA SER A 73 -7.92 41.20 -21.53
C SER A 73 -8.93 41.37 -22.65
N SER A 74 -8.81 42.45 -23.43
CA SER A 74 -9.57 42.57 -24.66
C SER A 74 -9.16 41.46 -25.62
N THR A 75 -10.14 40.68 -26.10
CA THR A 75 -9.95 39.81 -27.25
C THR A 75 -9.71 40.69 -28.48
N TYR A 76 -8.73 40.35 -29.31
CA TYR A 76 -8.45 41.09 -30.54
C TYR A 76 -8.71 40.16 -31.73
N GLY A 77 -9.55 40.62 -32.64
CA GLY A 77 -9.62 40.08 -34.00
C GLY A 77 -9.48 41.26 -34.96
N ILE A 78 -8.64 41.09 -35.97
CA ILE A 78 -8.28 42.16 -36.92
C ILE A 78 -9.52 42.63 -37.71
N ASP A 79 -10.42 41.70 -38.05
CA ASP A 79 -11.68 41.97 -38.73
C ASP A 79 -12.83 41.19 -38.11
N ALA A 80 -14.06 41.55 -38.48
CA ALA A 80 -15.29 40.88 -38.04
C ALA A 80 -15.22 39.35 -38.22
N ASN A 81 -14.82 38.84 -39.40
CA ASN A 81 -14.74 37.39 -39.61
C ASN A 81 -13.75 36.70 -38.65
N ARG A 82 -12.57 37.30 -38.44
CA ARG A 82 -11.55 36.77 -37.51
C ARG A 82 -11.98 36.90 -36.05
N THR A 83 -12.76 37.92 -35.68
CA THR A 83 -13.33 37.99 -34.33
C THR A 83 -14.31 36.86 -34.06
N PHE A 84 -15.10 36.46 -35.04
CA PHE A 84 -16.01 35.33 -34.92
C PHE A 84 -15.28 33.99 -34.91
N GLU A 85 -14.28 33.83 -35.79
CA GLU A 85 -13.38 32.66 -35.79
C GLU A 85 -12.62 32.53 -34.46
N TYR A 86 -12.12 33.64 -33.93
CA TYR A 86 -11.47 33.69 -32.61
C TYR A 86 -12.45 33.32 -31.48
N ALA A 87 -13.73 33.69 -31.60
CA ALA A 87 -14.75 33.29 -30.65
C ALA A 87 -15.25 31.84 -30.81
N GLY A 88 -14.70 31.07 -31.77
CA GLY A 88 -15.16 29.70 -32.06
C GLY A 88 -16.56 29.64 -32.68
N LEU A 89 -17.05 30.75 -33.23
CA LEU A 89 -18.40 30.88 -33.77
C LEU A 89 -18.39 30.77 -35.30
N VAL A 90 -19.26 29.92 -35.84
CA VAL A 90 -19.57 29.89 -37.27
C VAL A 90 -20.71 30.88 -37.55
N VAL A 91 -20.47 31.87 -38.39
CA VAL A 91 -21.45 32.92 -38.70
C VAL A 91 -22.12 32.67 -40.04
N PHE A 92 -23.44 32.68 -40.02
CA PHE A 92 -24.29 32.77 -41.21
C PHE A 92 -25.02 34.11 -41.17
N SER A 93 -24.72 34.99 -42.12
CA SER A 93 -25.34 36.32 -42.20
C SER A 93 -25.68 36.68 -43.64
N ASP A 94 -26.79 37.39 -43.82
CA ASP A 94 -27.18 38.00 -45.10
C ASP A 94 -26.38 39.30 -45.38
N ILE A 95 -25.73 39.85 -44.35
CA ILE A 95 -24.84 41.00 -44.42
C ILE A 95 -23.42 40.51 -44.69
N GLU A 96 -22.71 41.21 -45.57
CA GLU A 96 -21.31 40.95 -45.87
C GLU A 96 -20.44 41.14 -44.61
N VAL A 97 -19.85 40.06 -44.10
CA VAL A 97 -18.88 40.10 -43.00
C VAL A 97 -17.54 40.55 -43.56
N THR A 98 -17.01 41.66 -43.05
CA THR A 98 -15.70 42.18 -43.46
C THR A 98 -14.59 41.20 -43.10
N ARG A 99 -13.73 40.89 -44.08
CA ARG A 99 -12.54 40.07 -43.93
C ARG A 99 -11.35 40.77 -44.60
N ARG A 100 -10.22 40.90 -43.90
CA ARG A 100 -8.96 41.31 -44.49
C ARG A 100 -8.48 40.21 -45.44
N PRO A 101 -8.09 40.56 -46.67
CA PRO A 101 -7.54 39.59 -47.60
C PRO A 101 -6.23 39.02 -47.05
N GLU A 102 -6.12 37.69 -47.06
CA GLU A 102 -4.90 36.97 -46.67
C GLU A 102 -3.98 36.85 -47.88
N PHE A 103 -2.78 37.42 -47.78
CA PHE A 103 -1.78 37.35 -48.86
C PHE A 103 -0.87 36.11 -48.74
N CYS A 104 -0.89 35.44 -47.58
CA CYS A 104 -0.04 34.29 -47.29
C CYS A 104 -0.77 32.99 -47.62
N ASN A 105 -0.18 32.17 -48.48
CA ASN A 105 -0.81 30.92 -48.89
C ASN A 105 -0.57 29.81 -47.85
N ARG A 106 -1.60 29.52 -47.04
CA ARG A 106 -1.54 28.48 -46.01
C ARG A 106 -1.22 27.09 -46.57
N THR A 107 -1.65 26.79 -47.81
CA THR A 107 -1.35 25.50 -48.47
C THR A 107 0.12 25.33 -48.84
N GLN A 108 0.88 26.43 -48.95
CA GLN A 108 2.33 26.42 -49.19
C GLN A 108 3.14 26.44 -47.87
N GLY A 109 2.47 26.26 -46.72
CA GLY A 109 3.14 26.26 -45.41
C GLY A 109 3.49 27.66 -44.90
N LEU A 110 2.82 28.71 -45.39
CA LEU A 110 3.04 30.11 -44.96
C LEU A 110 1.90 30.57 -44.03
N GLY A 111 2.27 31.06 -42.86
CA GLY A 111 1.39 31.75 -41.91
C GLY A 111 1.49 33.27 -42.09
N GLU A 112 0.52 34.02 -41.56
CA GLU A 112 0.45 35.48 -41.64
C GLU A 112 0.70 36.12 -40.26
N CYS A 113 1.55 37.15 -40.22
CA CYS A 113 1.73 38.03 -39.06
C CYS A 113 0.62 39.09 -39.00
N LEU A 114 0.38 39.72 -37.84
CA LEU A 114 -0.57 40.82 -37.69
C LEU A 114 -0.29 42.01 -38.65
N ASP A 115 0.96 42.31 -38.92
CA ASP A 115 1.41 43.30 -39.93
C ASP A 115 1.17 42.89 -41.39
N GLY A 116 0.77 41.65 -41.68
CA GLY A 116 0.55 41.12 -43.04
C GLY A 116 1.79 40.54 -43.73
N ARG A 117 2.92 40.39 -43.01
CA ARG A 117 4.08 39.62 -43.48
C ARG A 117 3.81 38.12 -43.38
N CYS A 118 4.44 37.33 -44.25
CA CYS A 118 4.33 35.88 -44.21
C CYS A 118 5.54 35.26 -43.50
N TYR A 119 5.29 34.32 -42.59
CA TYR A 119 6.30 33.48 -41.98
C TYR A 119 6.06 32.01 -42.35
N ARG A 120 7.05 31.14 -42.17
CA ARG A 120 6.85 29.70 -42.41
C ARG A 120 6.20 29.08 -41.17
N ILE A 121 5.15 28.30 -41.36
CA ILE A 121 4.42 27.65 -40.25
C ILE A 121 5.34 26.74 -39.43
N GLU A 122 6.36 26.15 -40.05
CA GLU A 122 7.40 25.34 -39.39
C GLU A 122 8.18 26.10 -38.30
N LYS A 123 8.25 27.42 -38.41
CA LYS A 123 8.95 28.30 -37.47
C LYS A 123 8.05 28.83 -36.36
N LYS A 124 6.79 28.43 -36.32
CA LYS A 124 5.90 28.78 -35.22
C LYS A 124 6.42 28.14 -33.93
N CYS A 125 6.60 28.92 -32.87
CA CYS A 125 7.06 28.45 -31.57
C CYS A 125 8.51 27.92 -31.55
N ASP A 126 9.39 28.52 -32.34
CA ASP A 126 10.81 28.17 -32.40
C ASP A 126 11.69 29.03 -31.47
N GLY A 127 11.08 30.00 -30.78
CA GLY A 127 11.74 30.91 -29.86
C GLY A 127 12.40 32.12 -30.53
N HIS A 128 12.27 32.26 -31.84
CA HIS A 128 12.69 33.42 -32.61
C HIS A 128 11.47 34.23 -33.07
N LEU A 129 11.54 35.55 -32.91
CA LEU A 129 10.52 36.48 -33.40
C LEU A 129 10.75 36.75 -34.91
N ASP A 130 10.17 35.94 -35.79
CA ASP A 130 10.11 36.22 -37.23
C ASP A 130 9.03 37.26 -37.57
N CYS A 131 7.94 37.33 -36.78
CA CYS A 131 6.98 38.43 -36.83
C CYS A 131 7.44 39.58 -35.91
N GLU A 132 7.40 40.83 -36.39
CA GLU A 132 7.75 42.02 -35.58
C GLU A 132 6.83 42.16 -34.33
N ASP A 133 5.58 41.75 -34.46
CA ASP A 133 4.59 41.70 -33.37
C ASP A 133 4.70 40.46 -32.45
N GLY A 134 5.51 39.46 -32.82
CA GLY A 134 5.63 38.19 -32.10
C GLY A 134 4.43 37.25 -32.19
N THR A 135 3.63 37.33 -33.26
CA THR A 135 2.44 36.50 -33.49
C THR A 135 2.76 35.01 -33.64
N ASP A 136 3.93 34.71 -34.21
CA ASP A 136 4.51 33.38 -34.40
C ASP A 136 4.88 32.69 -33.09
N GLU A 137 5.24 33.47 -32.07
CA GLU A 137 5.58 33.00 -30.72
C GLU A 137 4.40 33.10 -29.73
N ALA A 138 3.25 33.59 -30.20
CA ALA A 138 2.04 33.69 -29.39
C ALA A 138 1.31 32.35 -29.27
N GLY A 139 0.86 32.02 -28.06
CA GLY A 139 0.06 30.81 -27.79
C GLY A 139 0.85 29.50 -27.94
N CYS A 140 2.18 29.57 -27.90
CA CYS A 140 3.04 28.41 -27.98
C CYS A 140 2.93 27.53 -26.73
N PRO A 141 3.02 26.20 -26.88
CA PRO A 141 3.11 25.31 -25.73
C PRO A 141 4.41 25.68 -25.00
N GLN A 142 4.31 26.35 -23.85
CA GLN A 142 5.50 26.62 -23.04
C GLN A 142 6.21 25.28 -22.78
N TYR A 143 7.46 25.19 -23.25
CA TYR A 143 8.37 24.16 -22.77
C TYR A 143 8.54 24.42 -21.28
N ASN A 144 7.90 23.59 -20.46
CA ASN A 144 8.02 23.64 -19.00
C ASN A 144 9.47 23.32 -18.62
N TYR A 145 10.36 24.31 -18.64
CA TYR A 145 11.79 24.17 -18.36
C TYR A 145 12.05 23.65 -16.94
N THR A 146 11.11 23.86 -16.02
CA THR A 146 11.07 23.14 -14.76
C THR A 146 10.12 21.97 -14.93
N GLU A 147 10.62 20.77 -15.21
CA GLU A 147 9.85 19.52 -15.21
C GLU A 147 9.40 19.16 -13.78
N LEU A 148 8.70 20.08 -13.10
CA LEU A 148 8.16 19.91 -11.76
C LEU A 148 7.28 18.67 -11.71
N ALA A 149 6.52 18.37 -12.77
CA ALA A 149 5.74 17.15 -12.88
C ALA A 149 6.61 15.88 -12.87
N HIS A 150 7.77 15.90 -13.54
CA HIS A 150 8.72 14.79 -13.53
C HIS A 150 9.37 14.67 -12.15
N PHE A 151 9.91 15.77 -11.60
CA PHE A 151 10.43 15.81 -10.23
C PHE A 151 9.41 15.30 -9.20
N ARG A 152 8.15 15.73 -9.31
CA ARG A 152 7.02 15.29 -8.47
C ARG A 152 6.72 13.80 -8.61
N LYS A 153 6.77 13.24 -9.83
CA LYS A 153 6.54 11.81 -10.11
C LYS A 153 7.65 10.89 -9.59
N PHE A 154 8.91 11.31 -9.74
CA PHE A 154 10.08 10.46 -9.41
C PHE A 154 10.68 10.76 -8.02
N ARG A 155 10.11 11.70 -7.27
CA ARG A 155 10.50 11.95 -5.88
C ARG A 155 10.10 10.75 -5.01
N PHE A 156 11.09 10.01 -4.55
CA PHE A 156 10.89 8.98 -3.54
C PHE A 156 10.83 9.60 -2.14
N SER A 157 9.70 9.48 -1.45
CA SER A 157 9.64 9.81 -0.04
C SER A 157 10.10 8.63 0.81
N ARG A 158 11.10 8.87 1.67
CA ARG A 158 11.57 7.90 2.68
C ARG A 158 10.77 7.97 3.98
N THR A 159 9.76 8.84 4.08
CA THR A 159 8.89 8.86 5.25
C THR A 159 8.04 7.59 5.27
N GLN A 160 8.40 6.64 6.13
CA GLN A 160 7.62 5.43 6.42
C GLN A 160 6.33 5.71 7.22
N ARG A 161 5.70 6.87 7.03
CA ARG A 161 4.32 7.04 7.48
C ARG A 161 3.47 6.31 6.44
N HIS A 162 2.94 5.15 6.81
CA HIS A 162 2.10 4.36 5.91
C HIS A 162 0.92 5.19 5.39
N TYR A 163 0.54 4.98 4.13
CA TYR A 163 -0.60 5.62 3.44
C TYR A 163 -1.99 5.29 4.03
N GLU A 164 -2.03 4.72 5.23
CA GLU A 164 -3.26 4.36 5.95
C GLU A 164 -3.93 5.57 6.64
N ASN A 165 -3.33 6.76 6.55
CA ASN A 165 -3.84 7.97 7.18
C ASN A 165 -4.87 8.70 6.31
N VAL A 166 -5.94 8.01 5.90
CA VAL A 166 -7.10 8.64 5.26
C VAL A 166 -8.23 8.71 6.27
N TRP A 167 -8.71 9.92 6.51
CA TRP A 167 -9.89 10.22 7.31
C TRP A 167 -11.01 10.73 6.40
N LEU A 168 -12.26 10.70 6.86
CA LEU A 168 -13.39 11.30 6.15
C LEU A 168 -13.67 10.79 4.71
N TRP A 169 -13.13 9.64 4.26
CA TRP A 169 -13.42 9.07 2.93
C TRP A 169 -14.84 8.52 2.86
N ARG A 170 -15.80 9.38 2.49
CA ARG A 170 -17.23 9.08 2.43
C ARG A 170 -17.90 9.78 1.26
N ASP A 171 -18.90 9.12 0.71
CA ASP A 171 -19.81 9.64 -0.28
C ASP A 171 -21.21 9.82 0.32
N ILE A 172 -21.84 10.96 0.01
CA ILE A 172 -23.09 11.39 0.65
C ILE A 172 -24.00 12.01 -0.41
N ASN A 173 -25.27 11.61 -0.41
CA ASN A 173 -26.31 12.26 -1.19
C ASN A 173 -27.10 13.22 -0.29
N ILE A 174 -27.19 14.49 -0.70
CA ILE A 174 -27.89 15.52 0.07
C ILE A 174 -29.40 15.30 -0.02
N GLY A 175 -30.07 15.26 1.13
CA GLY A 175 -31.52 15.12 1.22
C GLY A 175 -32.30 16.38 0.78
N PRO A 176 -33.65 16.33 0.79
CA PRO A 176 -34.51 17.43 0.35
C PRO A 176 -34.32 18.74 1.15
N HIS A 177 -33.80 18.65 2.38
CA HIS A 177 -33.54 19.81 3.24
C HIS A 177 -32.28 20.61 2.88
N GLY A 178 -31.51 20.21 1.85
CA GLY A 178 -30.31 20.92 1.41
C GLY A 178 -29.13 20.87 2.40
N ARG A 179 -29.21 19.99 3.41
CA ARG A 179 -28.15 19.76 4.38
C ARG A 179 -28.07 18.31 4.80
N TYR A 180 -26.87 17.87 5.15
CA TYR A 180 -26.60 16.57 5.74
C TYR A 180 -25.58 16.72 6.86
N ILE A 181 -25.90 16.20 8.04
CA ILE A 181 -25.09 16.37 9.24
C ILE A 181 -24.84 14.99 9.84
N PHE A 182 -23.59 14.67 10.13
CA PHE A 182 -23.22 13.42 10.82
C PHE A 182 -22.03 13.64 11.75
N GLU A 183 -21.94 12.80 12.76
CA GLU A 183 -20.78 12.75 13.65
C GLU A 183 -19.81 11.67 13.20
N ILE A 184 -18.52 11.97 13.30
CA ILE A 184 -17.44 11.01 13.04
C ILE A 184 -16.36 11.09 14.12
N ASP A 185 -15.80 9.92 14.47
CA ASP A 185 -14.67 9.86 15.38
C ASP A 185 -13.40 10.38 14.68
N VAL A 186 -12.64 11.20 15.41
CA VAL A 186 -11.35 11.71 14.94
C VAL A 186 -10.28 10.66 15.24
N PRO A 187 -9.42 10.29 14.28
CA PRO A 187 -8.30 9.39 14.53
C PRO A 187 -7.46 9.91 15.70
N ALA A 188 -7.13 9.03 16.64
CA ALA A 188 -6.36 9.37 17.86
C ALA A 188 -4.87 9.61 17.55
N ARG A 189 -4.58 10.61 16.72
CA ARG A 189 -3.23 11.03 16.34
C ARG A 189 -3.13 12.55 16.33
N PRO A 190 -2.04 13.13 16.86
CA PRO A 190 -1.83 14.58 16.90
C PRO A 190 -1.39 15.08 15.52
N VAL A 191 -2.34 15.24 14.61
CA VAL A 191 -2.11 15.56 13.20
C VAL A 191 -3.02 16.72 12.76
N HIS A 192 -2.54 17.49 11.79
CA HIS A 192 -3.34 18.47 11.06
C HIS A 192 -4.01 17.77 9.88
N TRP A 193 -5.34 17.80 9.83
CA TRP A 193 -6.11 17.19 8.75
C TRP A 193 -6.55 18.26 7.76
N ILE A 194 -6.26 18.03 6.49
CA ILE A 194 -6.78 18.82 5.38
C ILE A 194 -8.00 18.10 4.84
N ILE A 195 -9.16 18.73 4.97
CA ILE A 195 -10.45 18.22 4.50
C ILE A 195 -10.77 18.91 3.18
N SER A 196 -10.96 18.09 2.15
CA SER A 196 -11.42 18.51 0.83
C SER A 196 -12.78 17.88 0.52
N ALA A 197 -13.59 18.59 -0.25
CA ALA A 197 -14.90 18.12 -0.67
C ALA A 197 -15.17 18.57 -2.11
N PHE A 198 -15.73 17.67 -2.90
CA PHE A 198 -16.30 17.97 -4.20
C PHE A 198 -17.73 17.45 -4.23
N GLY A 199 -18.57 18.05 -5.07
CA GLY A 199 -19.94 17.62 -5.25
C GLY A 199 -20.38 17.73 -6.70
N MET A 200 -21.43 17.00 -7.02
CA MET A 200 -22.05 16.99 -8.34
C MET A 200 -23.57 17.10 -8.17
N SER A 201 -24.14 18.12 -8.78
CA SER A 201 -25.58 18.39 -8.76
C SER A 201 -26.15 18.38 -10.17
N PRO A 202 -27.40 17.95 -10.38
CA PRO A 202 -28.04 18.02 -11.69
C PRO A 202 -28.22 19.46 -12.19
N GLY A 203 -28.47 20.42 -11.28
CA GLY A 203 -28.73 21.81 -11.63
C GLY A 203 -27.45 22.64 -11.87
N ARG A 204 -26.46 22.54 -10.98
CA ARG A 204 -25.22 23.36 -11.04
C ARG A 204 -23.99 22.59 -11.55
N GLY A 205 -24.12 21.30 -11.83
CA GLY A 205 -23.00 20.47 -12.27
C GLY A 205 -21.99 20.19 -11.15
N PHE A 206 -20.71 20.13 -11.52
CA PHE A 206 -19.60 19.87 -10.61
C PHE A 206 -19.24 21.13 -9.80
N GLY A 207 -19.06 20.97 -8.49
CA GLY A 207 -18.59 22.00 -7.58
C GLY A 207 -17.52 21.45 -6.64
N MET A 208 -16.62 22.32 -6.18
CA MET A 208 -15.56 21.96 -5.25
C MET A 208 -15.30 23.12 -4.30
N LEU A 209 -14.82 22.82 -3.08
CA LEU A 209 -14.33 23.85 -2.17
C LEU A 209 -13.15 24.61 -2.79
N GLN A 210 -13.22 25.94 -2.78
CA GLN A 210 -12.14 26.81 -3.29
C GLN A 210 -10.86 26.66 -2.48
N ARG A 211 -11.00 26.54 -1.15
CA ARG A 211 -9.90 26.29 -0.22
C ARG A 211 -10.27 25.11 0.67
N PRO A 212 -9.36 24.14 0.87
CA PRO A 212 -9.62 23.04 1.78
C PRO A 212 -9.66 23.53 3.23
N ILE A 213 -10.32 22.76 4.09
CA ILE A 213 -10.49 23.11 5.51
C ILE A 213 -9.36 22.47 6.31
N ASP A 214 -8.59 23.29 7.05
CA ASP A 214 -7.56 22.80 7.99
C ASP A 214 -8.20 22.51 9.35
N TYR A 215 -8.15 21.25 9.78
CA TYR A 215 -8.65 20.77 11.07
C TYR A 215 -7.50 20.24 11.93
N ILE A 216 -7.25 20.92 13.06
CA ILE A 216 -6.18 20.56 13.98
C ILE A 216 -6.70 19.51 14.97
N ALA A 217 -6.26 18.25 14.84
CA ALA A 217 -6.63 17.16 15.76
C ALA A 217 -5.70 17.04 16.99
N VAL A 218 -4.79 17.99 17.18
CA VAL A 218 -3.85 17.99 18.30
C VAL A 218 -4.58 18.34 19.60
N LEU A 219 -4.44 17.48 20.62
CA LEU A 219 -4.93 17.76 21.96
C LEU A 219 -3.93 18.64 22.71
N PRO A 220 -4.38 19.60 23.55
CA PRO A 220 -3.49 20.47 24.31
C PRO A 220 -2.59 19.68 25.29
N PHE A 221 -3.06 18.52 25.73
CA PHE A 221 -2.38 17.59 26.62
C PHE A 221 -2.72 16.15 26.19
N TYR A 222 -1.69 15.33 25.96
CA TYR A 222 -1.84 13.89 25.66
C TYR A 222 -0.52 13.16 25.96
N ILE A 223 -0.59 11.83 25.95
CA ILE A 223 0.58 10.96 26.10
C ILE A 223 0.82 10.10 24.87
N ASN A 224 2.09 9.90 24.54
CA ASN A 224 2.50 8.86 23.60
C ASN A 224 3.32 7.80 24.34
N VAL A 225 2.81 6.57 24.30
CA VAL A 225 3.41 5.40 24.94
C VAL A 225 4.09 4.57 23.86
N GLU A 226 5.40 4.42 24.01
CA GLU A 226 6.23 3.59 23.16
C GLU A 226 6.69 2.37 23.95
N MET A 227 6.32 1.21 23.45
CA MET A 227 6.68 -0.09 24.00
C MET A 227 6.73 -1.12 22.86
N PRO A 228 7.53 -2.19 23.00
CA PRO A 228 7.50 -3.30 22.05
C PRO A 228 6.13 -4.00 22.08
N THR A 229 5.77 -4.63 20.97
CA THR A 229 4.56 -5.46 20.85
C THR A 229 4.81 -6.91 21.26
N VAL A 230 6.07 -7.35 21.23
CA VAL A 230 6.50 -8.71 21.56
C VAL A 230 7.70 -8.63 22.50
N CYS A 231 7.73 -9.49 23.52
CA CYS A 231 8.88 -9.65 24.41
C CYS A 231 9.08 -11.13 24.78
N HIS A 232 10.29 -11.48 25.22
CA HIS A 232 10.54 -12.80 25.81
C HIS A 232 10.29 -12.80 27.32
N GLN A 233 9.97 -13.98 27.83
CA GLN A 233 9.79 -14.19 29.26
C GLN A 233 11.07 -13.85 30.03
N GLY A 234 10.94 -13.07 31.11
CA GLY A 234 12.07 -12.69 31.96
C GLY A 234 12.80 -11.42 31.51
N GLU A 235 12.51 -10.89 30.32
CA GLU A 235 13.06 -9.61 29.88
C GLU A 235 12.49 -8.43 30.69
N GLN A 236 13.35 -7.45 30.96
CA GLN A 236 12.95 -6.18 31.56
C GLN A 236 12.65 -5.18 30.44
N ILE A 237 11.41 -4.75 30.34
CA ILE A 237 10.93 -3.90 29.25
C ILE A 237 10.86 -2.45 29.73
N GLY A 238 11.65 -1.57 29.11
CA GLY A 238 11.53 -0.14 29.34
C GLY A 238 10.38 0.46 28.53
N VAL A 239 9.24 0.75 29.15
CA VAL A 239 8.16 1.48 28.49
C VAL A 239 8.46 2.98 28.56
N ARG A 240 8.55 3.64 27.40
CA ARG A 240 8.81 5.08 27.32
C ARG A 240 7.48 5.83 27.15
N VAL A 241 7.14 6.64 28.15
CA VAL A 241 5.94 7.49 28.13
C VAL A 241 6.38 8.92 27.93
N THR A 242 5.97 9.51 26.81
CA THR A 242 6.22 10.92 26.51
C THR A 242 4.93 11.70 26.74
N VAL A 243 4.99 12.70 27.61
CA VAL A 243 3.85 13.55 27.96
C VAL A 243 4.06 14.91 27.32
N PHE A 244 3.15 15.30 26.44
CA PHE A 244 3.24 16.54 25.68
C PHE A 244 2.36 17.62 26.30
N ASN A 245 2.92 18.82 26.45
CA ASN A 245 2.18 20.02 26.81
C ASN A 245 2.26 21.04 25.68
N TYR A 246 1.18 21.21 24.92
CA TYR A 246 1.10 22.21 23.85
C TYR A 246 0.58 23.56 24.32
N MET A 247 0.28 23.73 25.61
CA MET A 247 -0.17 25.01 26.15
C MET A 247 1.00 25.96 26.41
N THR A 248 0.68 27.25 26.54
CA THR A 248 1.62 28.32 26.86
C THR A 248 1.99 28.40 28.34
N ASN A 249 1.35 27.60 29.19
CA ASN A 249 1.60 27.57 30.64
C ASN A 249 2.30 26.27 31.02
N TYR A 250 3.04 26.29 32.13
CA TYR A 250 3.61 25.07 32.71
C TYR A 250 2.49 24.15 33.25
N LEU A 251 2.76 22.85 33.28
CA LEU A 251 1.80 21.84 33.69
C LEU A 251 2.43 20.83 34.65
N GLU A 252 1.71 20.50 35.71
CA GLU A 252 2.00 19.37 36.58
C GLU A 252 1.11 18.20 36.17
N ALA A 253 1.73 17.04 35.93
CA ALA A 253 1.02 15.83 35.53
C ALA A 253 1.47 14.64 36.37
N VAL A 254 0.53 13.75 36.65
CA VAL A 254 0.78 12.45 37.29
C VAL A 254 0.63 11.36 36.24
N VAL A 255 1.70 10.63 35.99
CA VAL A 255 1.69 9.41 35.15
C VAL A 255 1.53 8.20 36.05
N VAL A 256 0.51 7.39 35.79
CA VAL A 256 0.14 6.21 36.55
C VAL A 256 0.25 4.98 35.65
N LEU A 257 1.09 4.03 36.06
CA LEU A 257 1.06 2.66 35.57
C LEU A 257 -0.03 1.90 36.33
N GLY A 258 -1.02 1.37 35.62
CA GLY A 258 -2.09 0.59 36.23
C GLY A 258 -1.56 -0.68 36.89
N GLY A 259 -2.13 -1.07 38.03
CA GLY A 259 -1.78 -2.34 38.65
C GLY A 259 -2.37 -3.51 37.86
N SER A 260 -1.56 -4.54 37.60
CA SER A 260 -2.02 -5.81 37.02
C SER A 260 -1.27 -6.98 37.66
N PRO A 261 -1.89 -8.17 37.82
CA PRO A 261 -1.17 -9.38 38.22
C PRO A 261 -0.19 -9.88 37.14
N ASP A 262 -0.36 -9.41 35.91
CA ASP A 262 0.35 -9.91 34.72
C ASP A 262 1.77 -9.38 34.56
N TYR A 263 2.08 -8.25 35.21
CA TYR A 263 3.40 -7.64 35.16
C TYR A 263 3.75 -7.01 36.50
N LYS A 264 5.05 -6.91 36.75
CA LYS A 264 5.60 -6.23 37.92
C LYS A 264 6.35 -4.99 37.48
N PHE A 265 6.31 -3.95 38.30
CA PHE A 265 7.16 -2.79 38.12
C PHE A 265 8.56 -3.07 38.65
N VAL A 266 9.58 -2.59 37.95
CA VAL A 266 10.99 -2.72 38.36
C VAL A 266 11.44 -1.41 39.01
N HIS A 267 11.87 -1.48 40.27
CA HIS A 267 12.45 -0.31 40.92
C HIS A 267 13.87 -0.06 40.42
N VAL A 268 14.12 1.18 40.01
CA VAL A 268 15.46 1.68 39.71
C VAL A 268 16.10 2.13 41.03
N GLU A 269 17.25 1.57 41.38
CA GLU A 269 17.97 1.90 42.63
C GLU A 269 18.70 3.26 42.51
N MET A 270 19.26 3.72 43.63
CA MET A 270 20.14 4.91 43.63
C MET A 270 21.24 4.74 42.58
N ASN A 271 21.49 5.78 41.79
CA ASN A 271 22.42 5.83 40.65
C ASN A 271 21.90 5.23 39.33
N GLY A 272 20.63 4.84 39.23
CA GLY A 272 20.06 4.40 37.95
C GLY A 272 20.39 2.96 37.57
N ILE A 273 20.98 2.19 38.50
CA ILE A 273 21.45 0.83 38.25
C ILE A 273 20.35 -0.16 38.64
N VAL A 274 20.10 -1.15 37.78
CA VAL A 274 19.17 -2.26 38.03
C VAL A 274 19.92 -3.57 37.87
N ARG A 275 19.67 -4.54 38.76
CA ARG A 275 20.21 -5.90 38.64
C ARG A 275 19.51 -6.64 37.50
N SER A 276 20.26 -7.25 36.59
CA SER A 276 19.70 -7.92 35.41
C SER A 276 18.83 -9.14 35.76
N TYR A 277 19.28 -10.01 36.67
CA TYR A 277 18.61 -11.30 36.93
C TYR A 277 17.67 -11.30 38.14
N ASN A 278 17.84 -10.38 39.07
CA ASN A 278 16.99 -10.29 40.27
C ASN A 278 16.74 -8.83 40.67
N PRO A 279 15.96 -8.08 39.88
CA PRO A 279 15.57 -6.73 40.22
C PRO A 279 14.57 -6.71 41.37
N ARG A 280 14.58 -5.65 42.18
CA ARG A 280 13.52 -5.39 43.15
C ARG A 280 12.24 -5.07 42.39
N THR A 281 11.24 -5.94 42.52
CA THR A 281 9.96 -5.81 41.82
C THR A 281 8.79 -5.71 42.79
N THR A 282 7.75 -5.02 42.37
CA THR A 282 6.53 -4.80 43.14
C THR A 282 5.30 -4.93 42.25
N PHE A 283 4.20 -5.35 42.87
CA PHE A 283 2.87 -5.34 42.26
C PHE A 283 2.12 -4.07 42.64
N GLY A 284 1.13 -3.72 41.84
CA GLY A 284 0.22 -2.61 42.12
C GLY A 284 0.49 -1.38 41.27
N GLU A 285 -0.24 -0.31 41.58
CA GLU A 285 -0.17 0.95 40.86
C GLU A 285 1.10 1.73 41.23
N HIS A 286 1.74 2.30 40.20
CA HIS A 286 2.92 3.13 40.37
C HIS A 286 2.68 4.51 39.78
N GLN A 287 2.92 5.55 40.56
CA GLN A 287 2.62 6.94 40.21
C GLN A 287 3.92 7.75 40.12
N PHE A 288 4.02 8.58 39.09
CA PHE A 288 5.15 9.46 38.82
C PHE A 288 4.64 10.88 38.66
N PHE A 289 5.12 11.78 39.51
CA PHE A 289 4.82 13.20 39.41
C PHE A 289 5.86 13.87 38.51
N ILE A 290 5.41 14.57 37.48
CA ILE A 290 6.28 15.28 36.53
C ILE A 290 5.87 16.73 36.37
N PHE A 291 6.87 17.57 36.16
CA PHE A 291 6.71 18.99 35.83
C PHE A 291 7.11 19.21 34.38
N ILE A 292 6.20 19.78 33.58
CA ILE A 292 6.37 20.00 32.15
C ILE A 292 6.31 21.50 31.87
N LYS A 293 7.31 22.01 31.14
CA LYS A 293 7.33 23.42 30.73
C LYS A 293 6.25 23.70 29.67
N ALA A 294 6.00 24.98 29.42
CA ALA A 294 5.12 25.42 28.34
C ALA A 294 5.68 24.99 26.98
N GLN A 295 4.81 24.48 26.09
CA GLN A 295 5.18 24.03 24.74
C GLN A 295 6.31 22.99 24.70
N ASP A 296 6.45 22.20 25.76
CA ASP A 296 7.53 21.23 25.95
C ASP A 296 6.97 19.81 26.21
N ALA A 297 7.85 18.82 26.18
CA ALA A 297 7.52 17.44 26.48
C ALA A 297 8.44 16.86 27.55
N ALA A 298 7.87 16.03 28.43
CA ALA A 298 8.64 15.30 29.43
C ALA A 298 8.52 13.79 29.21
N THR A 299 9.62 13.07 29.41
CA THR A 299 9.68 11.61 29.22
C THR A 299 9.80 10.89 30.55
N VAL A 300 8.96 9.89 30.78
CA VAL A 300 8.98 9.00 31.95
C VAL A 300 9.26 7.58 31.47
N TYR A 301 10.20 6.91 32.11
CA TYR A 301 10.52 5.51 31.86
C TYR A 301 9.85 4.62 32.89
N LEU A 302 9.06 3.66 32.41
CA LEU A 302 8.34 2.70 33.22
C LEU A 302 8.87 1.29 32.91
N PRO A 303 9.91 0.82 33.62
CA PRO A 303 10.41 -0.53 33.45
C PRO A 303 9.44 -1.56 34.04
N ILE A 304 9.02 -2.53 33.23
CA ILE A 304 8.10 -3.61 33.62
C ILE A 304 8.69 -4.98 33.29
N VAL A 305 8.30 -6.00 34.07
CA VAL A 305 8.65 -7.41 33.81
C VAL A 305 7.36 -8.23 33.74
N PRO A 306 7.10 -8.97 32.65
CA PRO A 306 5.94 -9.84 32.54
C PRO A 306 6.06 -11.08 33.44
N THR A 307 4.95 -11.53 34.01
CA THR A 307 4.89 -12.72 34.87
C THR A 307 4.31 -13.96 34.18
N ARG A 308 3.42 -13.76 33.20
CA ARG A 308 2.74 -14.83 32.45
C ARG A 308 3.07 -14.80 30.96
N LEU A 309 2.95 -15.96 30.32
CA LEU A 309 3.05 -16.11 28.87
C LEU A 309 1.74 -15.69 28.18
N GLY A 310 1.83 -15.25 26.93
CA GLY A 310 0.68 -14.83 26.13
C GLY A 310 0.41 -13.33 26.17
N ASP A 311 -0.83 -12.93 25.85
CA ASP A 311 -1.20 -11.52 25.70
C ASP A 311 -1.48 -10.85 27.05
N ILE A 312 -0.76 -9.75 27.29
CA ILE A 312 -0.88 -8.89 28.47
C ILE A 312 -1.32 -7.50 28.03
N GLN A 313 -2.22 -6.88 28.80
CA GLN A 313 -2.63 -5.49 28.57
C GLN A 313 -1.94 -4.56 29.57
N VAL A 314 -1.09 -3.67 29.07
CA VAL A 314 -0.43 -2.63 29.85
C VAL A 314 -1.26 -1.35 29.74
N LYS A 315 -1.72 -0.83 30.87
CA LYS A 315 -2.56 0.37 30.95
C LYS A 315 -1.78 1.49 31.60
N ILE A 316 -1.60 2.58 30.88
CA ILE A 316 -0.91 3.79 31.35
C ILE A 316 -1.88 4.96 31.28
N MET A 317 -1.84 5.79 32.30
CA MET A 317 -2.74 6.92 32.47
C MET A 317 -1.91 8.14 32.82
N ALA A 318 -2.20 9.28 32.22
CA ALA A 318 -1.65 10.56 32.66
C ALA A 318 -2.79 11.49 33.01
N SER A 319 -2.70 12.11 34.17
CA SER A 319 -3.72 13.03 34.68
C SER A 319 -3.07 14.36 35.02
N SER A 320 -3.68 15.44 34.55
CA SER A 320 -3.35 16.82 34.94
C SER A 320 -4.64 17.56 35.32
N LEU A 321 -4.55 18.82 35.73
CA LEU A 321 -5.72 19.66 36.02
C LEU A 321 -6.63 19.88 34.79
N ILE A 322 -6.07 19.80 33.59
CA ILE A 322 -6.78 20.10 32.33
C ILE A 322 -7.55 18.87 31.83
N GLY A 323 -6.95 17.70 32.01
CA GLY A 323 -7.44 16.51 31.37
C GLY A 323 -6.68 15.27 31.76
N LYS A 324 -7.26 14.15 31.35
CA LYS A 324 -6.77 12.82 31.62
C LYS A 324 -6.72 12.04 30.32
N ASP A 325 -5.57 11.48 30.03
CA ASP A 325 -5.37 10.61 28.88
C ASP A 325 -5.00 9.19 29.33
N THR A 326 -5.51 8.19 28.62
CA THR A 326 -5.34 6.78 28.98
C THR A 326 -5.03 5.98 27.74
N VAL A 327 -3.91 5.27 27.77
CA VAL A 327 -3.45 4.43 26.67
C VAL A 327 -3.31 2.99 27.17
N THR A 328 -3.99 2.07 26.48
CA THR A 328 -3.87 0.63 26.68
C THR A 328 -3.14 0.01 25.50
N ARG A 329 -2.09 -0.75 25.78
CA ARG A 329 -1.31 -1.44 24.76
C ARG A 329 -1.20 -2.92 25.08
N ASN A 330 -1.27 -3.75 24.03
CA ASN A 330 -1.13 -5.19 24.15
C ASN A 330 0.34 -5.58 23.95
N LEU A 331 0.85 -6.41 24.84
CA LEU A 331 2.19 -6.97 24.82
C LEU A 331 2.07 -8.50 24.74
N HIS A 332 2.64 -9.11 23.70
CA HIS A 332 2.68 -10.56 23.54
C HIS A 332 3.96 -11.14 24.15
N VAL A 333 3.82 -11.92 25.22
CA VAL A 333 4.95 -12.55 25.90
C VAL A 333 5.20 -13.94 25.31
N VAL A 334 6.33 -14.10 24.65
CA VAL A 334 6.82 -15.36 24.10
C VAL A 334 7.67 -16.06 25.15
N ALA A 335 7.67 -17.39 25.15
CA ALA A 335 8.60 -18.15 25.96
C ALA A 335 10.05 -17.85 25.52
N ASP A 336 10.99 -18.07 26.43
CA ASP A 336 12.41 -18.01 26.09
C ASP A 336 12.82 -19.24 25.24
N GLY A 337 13.89 -19.11 24.47
CA GLY A 337 14.46 -20.16 23.62
C GLY A 337 13.85 -20.28 22.21
N LEU A 338 14.15 -21.40 21.55
CA LEU A 338 13.75 -21.69 20.16
C LEU A 338 12.59 -22.68 20.11
N PRO A 339 11.49 -22.38 19.41
CA PRO A 339 10.37 -23.32 19.27
C PRO A 339 10.80 -24.55 18.46
N GLN A 340 10.50 -25.74 18.98
CA GLN A 340 10.72 -27.00 18.28
C GLN A 340 9.39 -27.60 17.87
N TYR A 341 9.12 -27.60 16.56
CA TYR A 341 7.89 -28.17 16.01
C TYR A 341 8.05 -29.68 15.80
N ARG A 342 7.19 -30.46 16.44
CA ARG A 342 7.06 -31.91 16.20
C ARG A 342 5.69 -32.18 15.61
N HIS A 343 5.66 -32.81 14.43
CA HIS A 343 4.42 -33.18 13.76
C HIS A 343 4.33 -34.70 13.65
N GLN A 344 3.14 -35.24 13.91
CA GLN A 344 2.81 -36.63 13.67
C GLN A 344 1.45 -36.68 12.99
N SER A 345 1.41 -37.19 11.76
CA SER A 345 0.18 -37.36 10.98
C SER A 345 -0.13 -38.83 10.78
N VAL A 346 -1.41 -39.18 10.82
CA VAL A 346 -1.90 -40.54 10.56
C VAL A 346 -3.09 -40.43 9.61
N LEU A 347 -3.08 -41.23 8.53
CA LEU A 347 -4.23 -41.39 7.66
C LEU A 347 -5.17 -42.43 8.26
N LEU A 348 -6.41 -42.02 8.55
CA LEU A 348 -7.43 -42.90 9.10
C LEU A 348 -8.31 -43.43 7.97
N ASP A 349 -8.01 -44.65 7.52
CA ASP A 349 -8.87 -45.37 6.58
C ASP A 349 -9.82 -46.31 7.33
N LEU A 350 -11.09 -45.93 7.38
CA LEU A 350 -12.17 -46.68 8.02
C LEU A 350 -12.98 -47.53 7.02
N SER A 351 -12.58 -47.58 5.74
CA SER A 351 -13.31 -48.31 4.70
C SER A 351 -13.31 -49.83 4.95
N ASN A 352 -12.19 -50.36 5.42
CA ASN A 352 -12.00 -51.80 5.65
C ASN A 352 -12.22 -52.23 7.12
N ARG A 353 -12.20 -51.29 8.08
CA ARG A 353 -12.31 -51.58 9.52
C ARG A 353 -13.06 -50.47 10.25
N ALA A 354 -14.05 -50.85 11.08
CA ALA A 354 -14.84 -49.91 11.88
C ALA A 354 -14.06 -49.29 13.07
N TYR A 355 -12.95 -49.90 13.49
CA TYR A 355 -12.12 -49.42 14.60
C TYR A 355 -10.63 -49.54 14.26
N VAL A 356 -9.90 -48.45 14.43
CA VAL A 356 -8.44 -48.38 14.33
C VAL A 356 -7.90 -47.68 15.58
N PHE A 357 -7.15 -48.40 16.40
CA PHE A 357 -6.46 -47.85 17.56
C PHE A 357 -4.99 -47.64 17.21
N GLN A 358 -4.66 -46.42 16.78
CA GLN A 358 -3.28 -46.01 16.55
C GLN A 358 -2.93 -44.91 17.54
N TYR A 359 -1.89 -45.14 18.35
CA TYR A 359 -1.48 -44.18 19.35
C TYR A 359 -0.56 -43.12 18.74
N MET A 360 -0.93 -41.86 18.89
CA MET A 360 -0.09 -40.72 18.54
C MET A 360 0.74 -40.32 19.76
N HIS A 361 1.96 -40.84 19.86
CA HIS A 361 2.87 -40.54 20.98
C HIS A 361 3.87 -39.47 20.54
N VAL A 362 3.58 -38.22 20.86
CA VAL A 362 4.60 -37.16 20.83
C VAL A 362 5.20 -37.08 22.22
N ASN A 363 6.45 -37.52 22.37
CA ASN A 363 7.15 -37.43 23.65
C ASN A 363 7.38 -35.95 24.00
N VAL A 364 6.52 -35.41 24.88
CA VAL A 364 6.69 -34.10 25.48
C VAL A 364 7.33 -34.31 26.84
N THR A 365 8.40 -33.57 27.13
CA THR A 365 9.00 -33.58 28.46
C THR A 365 8.06 -32.87 29.44
N ASP A 366 7.57 -33.58 30.46
CA ASP A 366 6.71 -33.02 31.50
C ASP A 366 7.51 -32.33 32.60
N THR A 367 7.12 -31.13 33.04
CA THR A 367 7.63 -30.49 34.29
C THR A 367 6.48 -29.86 35.06
N PRO A 368 6.51 -29.96 36.41
CA PRO A 368 7.27 -29.00 37.23
C PRO A 368 8.13 -29.64 38.35
N ILE A 369 8.78 -30.79 38.12
CA ILE A 369 9.55 -31.47 39.19
C ILE A 369 10.96 -30.88 39.36
N ILE A 370 11.54 -30.28 38.31
CA ILE A 370 12.90 -29.73 38.36
C ILE A 370 12.82 -28.20 38.44
N PRO A 371 13.49 -27.55 39.42
CA PRO A 371 13.68 -26.09 39.43
C PRO A 371 14.38 -25.62 38.15
N TYR A 372 14.44 -24.31 37.92
CA TYR A 372 15.14 -23.77 36.75
C TYR A 372 16.62 -24.18 36.79
N ASP A 373 17.09 -24.86 35.74
CA ASP A 373 18.45 -25.38 35.57
C ASP A 373 18.89 -25.12 34.12
N GLU A 374 20.16 -24.81 33.89
CA GLU A 374 20.73 -24.48 32.58
C GLU A 374 20.65 -25.67 31.61
N ALA A 375 20.64 -26.91 32.14
CA ALA A 375 20.55 -28.14 31.35
C ALA A 375 19.12 -28.47 30.86
N ARG A 376 18.14 -27.58 31.05
CA ARG A 376 16.74 -27.85 30.73
C ARG A 376 16.44 -27.64 29.24
N TYR A 377 16.01 -28.70 28.55
CA TYR A 377 15.66 -28.66 27.13
C TYR A 377 14.30 -28.00 26.79
N TYR A 378 13.55 -27.47 27.78
CA TYR A 378 12.19 -26.96 27.56
C TYR A 378 11.75 -25.95 28.63
N VAL A 379 11.05 -24.91 28.19
CA VAL A 379 10.53 -23.84 29.07
C VAL A 379 9.13 -24.20 29.59
N PHE A 380 8.90 -24.00 30.89
CA PHE A 380 7.60 -24.27 31.52
C PHE A 380 6.47 -23.44 30.89
N GLY A 381 5.33 -24.06 30.60
CA GLY A 381 4.16 -23.39 30.02
C GLY A 381 4.28 -23.02 28.54
N SER A 382 5.40 -23.35 27.88
CA SER A 382 5.60 -23.09 26.45
C SER A 382 4.92 -24.11 25.53
N ASN A 383 4.66 -25.32 26.03
CA ASN A 383 4.11 -26.42 25.24
C ASN A 383 2.70 -26.10 24.75
N LYS A 384 2.51 -26.18 23.43
CA LYS A 384 1.19 -26.05 22.78
C LYS A 384 1.02 -27.25 21.85
N ALA A 385 -0.14 -27.89 21.93
CA ALA A 385 -0.51 -28.98 21.04
C ALA A 385 -1.74 -28.57 20.23
N TYR A 386 -1.69 -28.82 18.92
CA TYR A 386 -2.79 -28.59 18.00
C TYR A 386 -3.13 -29.92 17.34
N VAL A 387 -4.40 -30.30 17.37
CA VAL A 387 -4.90 -31.50 16.70
C VAL A 387 -5.84 -31.06 15.59
N SER A 388 -5.52 -31.42 14.36
CA SER A 388 -6.36 -31.17 13.18
C SER A 388 -6.85 -32.50 12.62
N ILE A 389 -8.16 -32.64 12.48
CA ILE A 389 -8.80 -33.82 11.86
C ILE A 389 -9.48 -33.34 10.59
N VAL A 390 -9.18 -33.98 9.47
CA VAL A 390 -9.76 -33.63 8.17
C VAL A 390 -10.22 -34.86 7.44
N GLY A 391 -11.41 -34.78 6.84
CA GLY A 391 -12.05 -35.86 6.08
C GLY A 391 -11.56 -35.98 4.63
N ASP A 392 -10.36 -35.49 4.34
CA ASP A 392 -9.79 -35.41 3.00
C ASP A 392 -8.29 -35.78 3.05
N VAL A 393 -7.81 -36.43 1.98
CA VAL A 393 -6.44 -36.94 1.85
C VAL A 393 -5.44 -35.80 1.67
N VAL A 394 -5.85 -34.67 1.09
CA VAL A 394 -5.02 -33.47 0.95
C VAL A 394 -4.84 -32.74 2.30
N GLY A 395 -5.59 -33.14 3.33
CA GLY A 395 -5.56 -32.55 4.67
C GLY A 395 -6.33 -31.22 4.74
N PRO A 396 -6.28 -30.49 5.87
CA PRO A 396 -6.85 -29.16 5.92
C PRO A 396 -6.05 -28.31 4.95
N ILE A 397 -6.70 -27.85 3.89
CA ILE A 397 -6.07 -26.93 2.95
C ILE A 397 -6.03 -25.56 3.63
N PHE A 398 -5.03 -25.47 4.50
CA PHE A 398 -4.58 -24.36 5.31
C PHE A 398 -5.58 -23.83 6.36
N PRO A 399 -5.16 -23.71 7.63
CA PRO A 399 -6.05 -23.30 8.73
C PRO A 399 -6.51 -21.83 8.64
N THR A 400 -5.81 -21.01 7.84
CA THR A 400 -6.13 -19.59 7.61
C THR A 400 -6.05 -19.31 6.12
N MET A 401 -7.15 -18.82 5.53
CA MET A 401 -7.16 -18.25 4.18
C MET A 401 -7.11 -16.72 4.29
N PRO A 402 -6.24 -16.02 3.55
CA PRO A 402 -5.27 -16.50 2.56
C PRO A 402 -4.03 -17.18 3.17
N VAL A 403 -3.35 -17.98 2.34
CA VAL A 403 -2.06 -18.56 2.66
C VAL A 403 -0.95 -17.60 2.27
N ASN A 404 -0.04 -17.31 3.20
CA ASN A 404 1.18 -16.55 2.94
C ASN A 404 2.40 -17.41 3.30
N ALA A 405 3.53 -17.19 2.61
CA ALA A 405 4.81 -17.86 2.92
C ALA A 405 5.25 -17.67 4.38
N THR A 406 4.97 -16.50 4.97
CA THR A 406 5.20 -16.20 6.39
C THR A 406 4.33 -17.05 7.31
N SER A 407 3.06 -17.21 6.98
CA SER A 407 2.10 -17.97 7.80
C SER A 407 2.33 -19.47 7.70
N LEU A 408 2.79 -19.97 6.55
CA LEU A 408 2.96 -21.40 6.32
C LEU A 408 4.36 -21.91 6.70
N MET A 409 5.40 -21.22 6.25
CA MET A 409 6.79 -21.67 6.39
C MET A 409 7.62 -20.80 7.34
N GLY A 410 7.06 -19.70 7.87
CA GLY A 410 7.82 -18.76 8.70
C GLY A 410 8.91 -18.00 7.93
N LEU A 411 8.90 -18.06 6.59
CA LEU A 411 9.87 -17.35 5.75
C LEU A 411 9.44 -15.88 5.58
N PRO A 412 10.37 -14.91 5.66
CA PRO A 412 10.05 -13.52 5.38
C PRO A 412 9.53 -13.42 3.94
N MET A 413 8.52 -12.59 3.67
CA MET A 413 7.89 -12.48 2.34
C MET A 413 8.40 -11.22 1.64
N ASP A 414 9.55 -11.32 0.96
CA ASP A 414 10.16 -10.17 0.28
C ASP A 414 10.74 -10.48 -1.11
N CYS A 415 10.89 -11.75 -1.48
CA CYS A 415 11.35 -12.11 -2.83
C CYS A 415 10.22 -12.50 -3.77
N ALA A 416 10.52 -12.50 -5.08
CA ALA A 416 9.60 -12.91 -6.12
C ALA A 416 9.13 -14.37 -5.97
N GLU A 417 10.02 -15.28 -5.56
CA GLU A 417 9.70 -16.70 -5.37
C GLU A 417 8.65 -16.90 -4.27
N GLN A 418 8.81 -16.28 -3.10
CA GLN A 418 7.87 -16.39 -1.99
C GLN A 418 6.52 -15.75 -2.31
N THR A 419 6.55 -14.65 -3.06
CA THR A 419 5.35 -13.97 -3.54
C THR A 419 4.59 -14.89 -4.51
N MET A 420 5.29 -15.48 -5.47
CA MET A 420 4.72 -16.40 -6.44
C MET A 420 4.24 -17.71 -5.79
N PHE A 421 4.96 -18.22 -4.80
CA PHE A 421 4.54 -19.37 -3.99
C PHE A 421 3.23 -19.08 -3.26
N SER A 422 3.09 -17.89 -2.65
CA SER A 422 1.86 -17.50 -1.95
C SER A 422 0.70 -17.36 -2.94
N PHE A 423 0.96 -16.80 -4.13
CA PHE A 423 -0.03 -16.73 -5.21
C PHE A 423 -0.46 -18.13 -5.66
N ALA A 424 0.49 -19.01 -5.99
CA ALA A 424 0.26 -20.36 -6.45
C ALA A 424 -0.47 -21.23 -5.40
N ALA A 425 -0.09 -21.13 -4.13
CA ALA A 425 -0.73 -21.87 -3.04
C ALA A 425 -2.22 -21.49 -2.92
N ASN A 426 -2.55 -20.20 -2.98
CA ASN A 426 -3.94 -19.74 -2.97
C ASN A 426 -4.68 -20.18 -4.24
N MET A 427 -4.05 -20.08 -5.41
CA MET A 427 -4.62 -20.51 -6.69
C MET A 427 -4.96 -22.00 -6.69
N TYR A 428 -4.00 -22.88 -6.41
CA TYR A 428 -4.22 -24.33 -6.37
C TYR A 428 -5.22 -24.74 -5.31
N THR A 429 -5.23 -24.06 -4.15
CA THR A 429 -6.26 -24.27 -3.12
C THR A 429 -7.65 -23.99 -3.66
N THR A 430 -7.84 -22.84 -4.32
CA THR A 430 -9.15 -22.49 -4.90
C THR A 430 -9.56 -23.44 -6.03
N LEU A 431 -8.60 -23.86 -6.85
CA LEU A 431 -8.83 -24.84 -7.91
C LEU A 431 -9.26 -26.19 -7.33
N TYR A 432 -8.57 -26.64 -6.28
CA TYR A 432 -8.89 -27.90 -5.61
C TYR A 432 -10.29 -27.87 -4.99
N MET A 433 -10.61 -26.84 -4.19
CA MET A 433 -11.92 -26.65 -3.56
C MET A 433 -13.06 -26.64 -4.58
N ARG A 434 -12.77 -26.15 -5.79
CA ARG A 434 -13.69 -26.21 -6.91
C ARG A 434 -13.84 -27.62 -7.49
N LEU A 435 -12.75 -28.37 -7.69
CA LEU A 435 -12.80 -29.73 -8.22
C LEU A 435 -13.57 -30.69 -7.30
N ILE A 436 -13.43 -30.55 -5.98
CA ILE A 436 -14.20 -31.33 -4.99
C ILE A 436 -15.62 -30.80 -4.73
N ASN A 437 -16.01 -29.72 -5.43
CA ASN A 437 -17.31 -29.04 -5.28
C ASN A 437 -17.62 -28.55 -3.85
N GLN A 438 -16.59 -28.14 -3.08
CA GLN A 438 -16.70 -27.58 -1.73
C GLN A 438 -16.33 -26.09 -1.72
N ARG A 439 -17.07 -25.29 -2.48
CA ARG A 439 -16.78 -23.84 -2.63
C ARG A 439 -17.43 -23.03 -1.52
N ASN A 440 -16.61 -22.24 -0.82
CA ASN A 440 -17.08 -21.21 0.11
C ASN A 440 -16.85 -19.81 -0.49
N ARG A 441 -17.95 -19.08 -0.76
CA ARG A 441 -17.93 -17.79 -1.47
C ARG A 441 -17.13 -16.70 -0.75
N THR A 442 -17.17 -16.66 0.58
CA THR A 442 -16.48 -15.62 1.37
C THR A 442 -14.96 -15.81 1.34
N GLN A 443 -14.53 -17.05 1.54
CA GLN A 443 -13.14 -17.49 1.45
C GLN A 443 -12.59 -17.31 0.03
N GLU A 444 -13.36 -17.72 -0.98
CA GLU A 444 -13.00 -17.52 -2.39
C GLU A 444 -12.80 -16.04 -2.74
N LYS A 445 -13.70 -15.15 -2.28
CA LYS A 445 -13.55 -13.70 -2.47
C LYS A 445 -12.27 -13.17 -1.82
N GLN A 446 -11.94 -13.62 -0.61
CA GLN A 446 -10.68 -13.24 0.06
C GLN A 446 -9.47 -13.78 -0.69
N ALA A 447 -9.52 -15.03 -1.16
CA ALA A 447 -8.47 -15.63 -1.97
C ALA A 447 -8.17 -14.79 -3.21
N PHE A 448 -9.20 -14.43 -4.00
CA PHE A 448 -9.03 -13.60 -5.19
C PHE A 448 -8.49 -12.21 -4.87
N TYR A 449 -8.94 -11.59 -3.77
CA TYR A 449 -8.39 -10.32 -3.31
C TYR A 449 -6.88 -10.41 -3.04
N HIS A 450 -6.45 -11.45 -2.32
CA HIS A 450 -5.03 -11.65 -2.02
C HIS A 450 -4.22 -12.11 -3.24
N MET A 451 -4.81 -12.88 -4.15
CA MET A 451 -4.19 -13.23 -5.43
C MET A 451 -3.98 -12.00 -6.31
N ASN A 452 -4.92 -11.05 -6.36
CA ASN A 452 -4.73 -9.78 -7.08
C ASN A 452 -3.57 -8.96 -6.49
N ILE A 453 -3.45 -8.90 -5.16
CA ILE A 453 -2.30 -8.27 -4.50
C ILE A 453 -1.00 -9.03 -4.83
N GLY A 454 -1.02 -10.36 -4.78
CA GLY A 454 0.12 -11.22 -5.10
C GLY A 454 0.57 -11.04 -6.55
N TYR A 455 -0.37 -10.93 -7.49
CA TYR A 455 -0.11 -10.65 -8.90
C TYR A 455 0.55 -9.29 -9.09
N GLN A 456 0.00 -8.22 -8.53
CA GLN A 456 0.60 -6.88 -8.60
C GLN A 456 2.00 -6.84 -7.99
N LYS A 457 2.22 -7.53 -6.85
CA LYS A 457 3.54 -7.66 -6.25
C LYS A 457 4.50 -8.44 -7.16
N ALA A 458 4.05 -9.54 -7.75
CA ALA A 458 4.84 -10.35 -8.69
C ALA A 458 5.29 -9.51 -9.90
N LEU A 459 4.38 -8.71 -10.49
CA LEU A 459 4.71 -7.80 -11.60
C LEU A 459 5.76 -6.75 -11.24
N SER A 460 5.87 -6.36 -9.98
CA SER A 460 6.91 -5.43 -9.57
C SER A 460 8.33 -6.01 -9.58
N PHE A 461 8.46 -7.32 -9.79
CA PHE A 461 9.74 -8.00 -10.04
C PHE A 461 10.00 -8.26 -11.54
N MET A 462 9.08 -7.84 -12.41
CA MET A 462 9.21 -7.98 -13.86
C MET A 462 10.01 -6.80 -14.42
N ASN A 463 11.03 -7.10 -15.21
CA ASN A 463 11.80 -6.12 -15.97
C ASN A 463 11.10 -5.79 -17.29
N ASP A 464 11.51 -4.70 -17.95
CA ASP A 464 10.96 -4.27 -19.24
C ASP A 464 11.08 -5.33 -20.34
N ASP A 465 12.14 -6.16 -20.30
CA ASP A 465 12.37 -7.27 -21.22
C ASP A 465 11.40 -8.46 -21.04
N GLY A 466 10.59 -8.44 -19.98
CA GLY A 466 9.65 -9.51 -19.62
C GLY A 466 10.20 -10.57 -18.67
N SER A 467 11.46 -10.44 -18.26
CA SER A 467 12.10 -11.34 -17.28
C SER A 467 11.72 -11.00 -15.85
N PHE A 468 11.65 -11.99 -14.97
CA PHE A 468 11.47 -11.84 -13.53
C PHE A 468 12.81 -11.96 -12.81
N SER A 469 13.07 -11.01 -11.92
CA SER A 469 14.22 -11.02 -11.01
C SER A 469 13.81 -11.49 -9.62
N LEU A 470 14.75 -12.04 -8.85
CA LEU A 470 14.49 -12.51 -7.47
C LEU A 470 14.12 -11.35 -6.53
N PHE A 471 14.80 -10.22 -6.70
CA PHE A 471 14.57 -8.99 -5.95
C PHE A 471 14.22 -7.85 -6.91
N ARG A 472 13.55 -6.82 -6.39
CA ARG A 472 13.13 -5.69 -7.20
C ARG A 472 14.35 -4.96 -7.81
N SER A 473 14.26 -4.67 -9.10
CA SER A 473 15.33 -4.10 -9.91
C SER A 473 15.63 -2.61 -9.62
N ASP A 474 14.71 -1.89 -8.95
CA ASP A 474 14.83 -0.46 -8.63
C ASP A 474 16.08 -0.06 -7.82
N TRP A 475 16.65 -0.97 -7.03
CA TRP A 475 17.74 -0.64 -6.09
C TRP A 475 19.09 -1.25 -6.46
N ASN A 476 19.07 -2.34 -7.22
CA ASN A 476 20.25 -3.05 -7.70
C ASN A 476 19.74 -3.87 -8.88
N HIS A 477 20.46 -3.90 -10.01
CA HIS A 477 20.08 -4.73 -11.14
C HIS A 477 20.18 -6.22 -10.74
N SER A 478 19.18 -6.70 -10.01
CA SER A 478 19.04 -8.10 -9.67
C SER A 478 18.98 -8.83 -10.98
N ALA A 479 19.94 -9.71 -11.19
CA ALA A 479 20.01 -10.41 -12.44
C ALA A 479 18.77 -11.34 -12.57
N PRO A 480 18.19 -11.43 -13.78
CA PRO A 480 16.98 -12.20 -14.03
C PRO A 480 17.25 -13.70 -13.96
N SER A 481 16.24 -14.50 -13.60
CA SER A 481 16.36 -15.95 -13.58
C SER A 481 15.39 -16.62 -14.57
N VAL A 482 15.92 -17.54 -15.36
CA VAL A 482 15.21 -18.42 -16.30
C VAL A 482 14.29 -19.38 -15.55
N TRP A 483 14.73 -19.93 -14.42
CA TRP A 483 13.86 -20.76 -13.58
C TRP A 483 12.66 -19.98 -13.03
N LEU A 484 12.91 -18.80 -12.44
CA LEU A 484 11.86 -18.00 -11.84
C LEU A 484 10.87 -17.48 -12.89
N THR A 485 11.36 -17.02 -14.03
CA THR A 485 10.52 -16.58 -15.16
C THR A 485 9.63 -17.70 -15.67
N ALA A 486 10.18 -18.90 -15.87
CA ALA A 486 9.41 -20.05 -16.30
C ALA A 486 8.35 -20.46 -15.25
N TYR A 487 8.70 -20.42 -13.97
CA TYR A 487 7.76 -20.70 -12.87
C TYR A 487 6.61 -19.69 -12.84
N CYS A 488 6.91 -18.39 -12.94
CA CYS A 488 5.91 -17.33 -12.98
C CYS A 488 4.99 -17.46 -14.20
N ALA A 489 5.57 -17.66 -15.39
CA ALA A 489 4.81 -17.83 -16.63
C ALA A 489 3.86 -19.03 -16.57
N ARG A 490 4.31 -20.16 -16.02
CA ARG A 490 3.47 -21.35 -15.81
C ARG A 490 2.30 -21.04 -14.87
N VAL A 491 2.58 -20.49 -13.70
CA VAL A 491 1.54 -20.22 -12.69
C VAL A 491 0.52 -19.20 -13.21
N PHE A 492 0.97 -18.18 -13.95
CA PHE A 492 0.06 -17.23 -14.60
C PHE A 492 -0.78 -17.87 -15.70
N GLN A 493 -0.20 -18.73 -16.52
CA GLN A 493 -0.94 -19.48 -17.53
C GLN A 493 -2.03 -20.36 -16.90
N GLU A 494 -1.73 -21.02 -15.79
CA GLU A 494 -2.72 -21.84 -15.06
C GLU A 494 -3.81 -20.96 -14.41
N ALA A 495 -3.48 -19.74 -14.01
CA ALA A 495 -4.43 -18.76 -13.46
C ALA A 495 -5.36 -18.13 -14.51
N THR A 496 -5.03 -18.17 -15.81
CA THR A 496 -5.90 -17.66 -16.91
C THR A 496 -7.17 -18.48 -17.17
N PHE A 497 -7.69 -19.16 -16.15
CA PHE A 497 -8.88 -19.97 -16.27
C PHE A 497 -10.11 -19.09 -16.58
N TYR A 498 -10.91 -19.46 -17.59
CA TYR A 498 -12.00 -18.63 -18.11
C TYR A 498 -13.04 -18.18 -17.06
N GLU A 499 -13.37 -19.02 -16.08
CA GLU A 499 -14.32 -18.63 -15.00
C GLU A 499 -13.74 -17.55 -14.06
N TRP A 500 -12.43 -17.40 -14.02
CA TRP A 500 -11.74 -16.53 -13.08
C TRP A 500 -11.43 -15.15 -13.67
N GLU A 501 -11.64 -14.95 -14.97
CA GLU A 501 -11.35 -13.70 -15.67
C GLU A 501 -12.04 -12.47 -15.04
N ASN A 502 -13.24 -12.66 -14.47
CA ASN A 502 -13.98 -11.62 -13.76
C ASN A 502 -13.41 -11.29 -12.36
N PHE A 503 -12.62 -12.19 -11.76
CA PHE A 503 -12.06 -12.04 -10.42
C PHE A 503 -10.58 -11.68 -10.43
N ILE A 504 -9.82 -12.29 -11.35
CA ILE A 504 -8.40 -12.05 -11.61
C ILE A 504 -8.18 -12.03 -13.12
N TYR A 505 -7.72 -10.89 -13.61
CA TYR A 505 -7.36 -10.71 -15.00
C TYR A 505 -5.84 -10.67 -15.14
N ILE A 506 -5.30 -11.54 -15.98
CA ILE A 506 -3.88 -11.60 -16.31
C ILE A 506 -3.73 -11.24 -17.77
N ASP A 507 -2.93 -10.21 -18.04
CA ASP A 507 -2.68 -9.78 -19.42
C ASP A 507 -1.87 -10.85 -20.17
N PRO A 508 -2.38 -11.40 -21.30
CA PRO A 508 -1.65 -12.38 -22.09
C PRO A 508 -0.32 -11.85 -22.63
N GLN A 509 -0.15 -10.53 -22.78
CA GLN A 509 1.11 -9.93 -23.20
C GLN A 509 2.24 -10.16 -22.19
N ILE A 510 1.91 -10.22 -20.89
CA ILE A 510 2.89 -10.46 -19.83
C ILE A 510 3.44 -11.88 -19.94
N ILE A 511 2.55 -12.86 -20.16
CA ILE A 511 2.93 -14.26 -20.36
C ILE A 511 3.73 -14.41 -21.65
N ALA A 512 3.28 -13.79 -22.74
CA ALA A 512 3.96 -13.85 -24.03
C ALA A 512 5.39 -13.27 -23.97
N ARG A 513 5.57 -12.12 -23.31
CA ARG A 513 6.91 -11.52 -23.10
C ARG A 513 7.81 -12.42 -22.25
N ALA A 514 7.29 -12.97 -21.14
CA ALA A 514 8.06 -13.87 -20.28
C ALA A 514 8.50 -15.14 -21.04
N VAL A 515 7.60 -15.76 -21.81
CA VAL A 515 7.90 -16.93 -22.65
C VAL A 515 8.90 -16.57 -23.75
N GLN A 516 8.71 -15.45 -24.44
CA GLN A 516 9.65 -14.97 -25.47
C GLN A 516 11.05 -14.79 -24.89
N TRP A 517 11.16 -14.26 -23.67
CA TRP A 517 12.44 -14.08 -22.98
C TRP A 517 13.09 -15.42 -22.60
N VAL A 518 12.32 -16.38 -22.08
CA VAL A 518 12.82 -17.74 -21.76
C VAL A 518 13.33 -18.45 -23.02
N LEU A 519 12.63 -18.31 -24.16
CA LEU A 519 13.05 -18.90 -25.44
C LEU A 519 14.39 -18.35 -25.96
N ARG A 520 14.76 -17.10 -25.65
CA ARG A 520 16.08 -16.54 -25.99
C ARG A 520 17.23 -17.25 -25.26
N HIS A 521 16.94 -17.89 -24.13
CA HIS A 521 17.90 -18.62 -23.31
C HIS A 521 17.89 -20.14 -23.58
N GLN A 522 17.34 -20.54 -24.72
CA GLN A 522 17.39 -21.91 -25.21
C GLN A 522 18.67 -22.14 -26.03
N SER A 523 19.39 -23.21 -25.73
CA SER A 523 20.52 -23.69 -26.53
C SER A 523 20.04 -24.31 -27.86
N PRO A 524 20.91 -24.42 -28.88
CA PRO A 524 20.59 -25.09 -30.14
C PRO A 524 20.12 -26.55 -29.99
N TYR A 525 20.52 -27.21 -28.90
CA TYR A 525 20.12 -28.58 -28.56
C TYR A 525 18.79 -28.66 -27.80
N GLY A 526 18.12 -27.53 -27.57
CA GLY A 526 16.82 -27.45 -26.90
C GLY A 526 16.86 -27.30 -25.39
N ALA A 527 18.04 -27.40 -24.75
CA ALA A 527 18.19 -27.20 -23.31
C ALA A 527 18.22 -25.70 -22.94
N PHE A 528 17.59 -25.32 -21.83
CA PHE A 528 17.67 -23.96 -21.29
C PHE A 528 18.88 -23.81 -20.36
N TYR A 529 19.54 -22.65 -20.39
CA TYR A 529 20.63 -22.32 -19.48
C TYR A 529 20.26 -21.11 -18.62
N GLU A 530 20.70 -21.11 -17.36
CA GLU A 530 20.43 -20.02 -16.42
C GLU A 530 21.36 -18.82 -16.68
N VAL A 531 20.85 -17.60 -16.48
CA VAL A 531 21.62 -16.35 -16.68
C VAL A 531 22.48 -16.04 -15.46
N THR A 532 22.00 -16.43 -14.28
CA THR A 532 22.64 -16.14 -12.98
C THR A 532 23.22 -17.38 -12.34
N TRP A 533 23.98 -17.18 -11.26
CA TRP A 533 24.20 -18.22 -10.27
C TRP A 533 22.85 -18.87 -9.88
N LEU A 534 22.79 -20.20 -9.90
CA LEU A 534 21.59 -20.98 -9.56
C LEU A 534 21.12 -20.62 -8.14
N PRO A 535 19.93 -20.01 -7.96
CA PRO A 535 19.38 -19.79 -6.63
C PRO A 535 18.87 -21.09 -6.00
N ASP A 536 18.61 -22.14 -6.79
CA ASP A 536 18.20 -23.44 -6.28
C ASP A 536 19.39 -24.18 -5.61
N ARG A 537 19.48 -24.05 -4.28
CA ARG A 537 20.45 -24.73 -3.43
C ARG A 537 20.29 -26.25 -3.38
N LYS A 538 19.18 -26.82 -3.87
CA LYS A 538 19.00 -28.28 -3.88
C LYS A 538 19.85 -28.96 -4.96
N MET A 539 20.36 -28.20 -5.93
CA MET A 539 21.33 -28.69 -6.91
C MET A 539 22.74 -28.60 -6.31
N ASN A 540 23.20 -29.70 -5.72
CA ASN A 540 24.54 -29.78 -5.15
C ASN A 540 25.61 -29.79 -6.27
N SER A 541 26.47 -28.78 -6.32
CA SER A 541 27.57 -28.66 -7.29
C SER A 541 28.70 -29.69 -7.09
N THR A 542 28.68 -30.50 -6.02
CA THR A 542 29.72 -31.52 -5.78
C THR A 542 29.56 -32.78 -6.64
N VAL A 543 28.64 -32.81 -7.60
CA VAL A 543 28.47 -33.90 -8.59
C VAL A 543 29.08 -33.54 -9.96
N ASP A 544 29.86 -32.45 -10.03
CA ASP A 544 30.64 -32.11 -11.23
C ASP A 544 31.91 -32.98 -11.33
N TRP A 545 31.90 -33.98 -12.21
CA TRP A 545 33.11 -34.72 -12.62
C TRP A 545 33.80 -33.96 -13.78
N PRO A 546 35.13 -33.77 -13.79
CA PRO A 546 35.82 -32.89 -14.75
C PRO A 546 35.82 -33.34 -16.22
N ALA A 547 35.19 -34.47 -16.55
CA ALA A 547 35.28 -35.11 -17.87
C ALA A 547 33.93 -35.21 -18.60
N ASN A 548 32.92 -34.44 -18.19
CA ASN A 548 31.64 -34.41 -18.90
C ASN A 548 31.49 -33.08 -19.66
N GLU A 549 31.79 -33.10 -20.96
CA GLU A 549 31.50 -31.97 -21.89
C GLU A 549 30.00 -31.74 -22.10
N ILE A 550 29.14 -32.52 -21.45
CA ILE A 550 27.69 -32.39 -21.50
C ILE A 550 27.22 -31.75 -20.19
N ARG A 551 27.23 -30.42 -20.14
CA ARG A 551 26.43 -29.61 -19.19
C ARG A 551 24.93 -29.76 -19.49
N ILE A 552 24.40 -30.98 -19.50
CA ILE A 552 22.98 -31.22 -19.74
C ILE A 552 22.58 -32.48 -19.00
N ARG A 553 21.91 -32.31 -17.86
CA ARG A 553 20.92 -33.26 -17.36
C ARG A 553 20.01 -32.58 -16.35
N GLN A 554 19.00 -31.87 -16.85
CA GLN A 554 17.63 -32.25 -16.54
C GLN A 554 16.81 -32.17 -17.83
N GLN A 555 16.42 -33.36 -18.29
CA GLN A 555 15.27 -33.54 -19.13
C GLN A 555 14.08 -33.10 -18.28
N TRP A 556 13.46 -31.97 -18.64
CA TRP A 556 12.15 -31.59 -18.13
C TRP A 556 11.15 -32.63 -18.65
N ARG A 557 11.13 -33.80 -18.00
CA ARG A 557 10.06 -34.77 -18.19
C ARG A 557 8.89 -34.20 -17.38
N PHE A 558 7.96 -33.60 -18.11
CA PHE A 558 6.61 -33.36 -17.61
C PHE A 558 6.11 -34.69 -17.05
N ASP A 559 5.82 -34.76 -15.76
CA ASP A 559 5.14 -35.91 -15.17
C ASP A 559 3.74 -36.00 -15.82
N GLU A 560 3.64 -36.87 -16.82
CA GLU A 560 2.39 -37.50 -17.25
C GLU A 560 1.91 -38.55 -16.23
N ASP A 561 2.66 -38.80 -15.15
CA ASP A 561 2.43 -39.88 -14.19
C ASP A 561 1.33 -39.61 -13.13
N ILE A 562 0.51 -38.56 -13.32
CA ILE A 562 -0.76 -38.40 -12.58
C ILE A 562 -1.99 -38.68 -13.47
N LYS A 563 -1.81 -38.93 -14.77
CA LYS A 563 -2.91 -39.25 -15.69
C LYS A 563 -3.07 -40.74 -16.03
N SER A 564 -2.17 -41.62 -15.59
CA SER A 564 -2.19 -43.05 -15.96
C SER A 564 -2.87 -44.00 -14.97
N GLU A 565 -3.33 -43.54 -13.80
CA GLU A 565 -4.05 -44.39 -12.81
C GLU A 565 -5.54 -44.06 -12.61
N ILE A 566 -6.15 -43.22 -13.46
CA ILE A 566 -7.61 -43.05 -13.50
C ILE A 566 -8.11 -43.33 -14.92
N SER A 567 -7.97 -44.59 -15.36
CA SER A 567 -8.79 -45.12 -16.44
C SER A 567 -10.17 -45.48 -15.86
N LEU A 568 -11.04 -44.48 -15.70
CA LEU A 568 -12.47 -44.74 -15.58
C LEU A 568 -12.97 -45.20 -16.96
N SER A 569 -13.18 -46.51 -17.09
CA SER A 569 -13.92 -47.09 -18.20
C SER A 569 -15.33 -46.47 -18.29
N PRO A 570 -15.84 -46.18 -19.50
CA PRO A 570 -17.21 -45.74 -19.67
C PRO A 570 -18.11 -46.98 -19.69
N LEU A 571 -18.79 -47.27 -18.59
CA LEU A 571 -19.94 -48.18 -18.63
C LEU A 571 -21.19 -47.35 -18.96
N MET A 572 -21.47 -47.30 -20.26
CA MET A 572 -22.82 -47.19 -20.79
C MET A 572 -23.64 -48.40 -20.33
N SER A 573 -24.61 -48.18 -19.45
CA SER A 573 -26.00 -48.69 -19.50
C SER A 573 -26.69 -48.43 -18.18
#